data_AF-A0A4R2DCZ0-F1
#
_entry.id   AF-A0A4R2DCZ0-F1
#
_cell.length_a   1.000
_cell.length_b   1.000
_cell.length_c   1.000
_cell.angle_alpha   90.00
_cell.angle_beta   90.00
_cell.angle_gamma   90.00
#
_symmetry.space_group_name_H-M   'P 1'
#
loop_
_entity.id
_entity.type
_entity.pdbx_description
1 polymer ?
#
loop_
_entity_poly.entity_id
_entity_poly.type
_entity_poly.pdbx_seq_one_letter_code
_entity_poly.pdbx_strand_id
1 'polypeptide(L)'
;MSVDPTTSADRTTTTRPWDNDADACRARGWRPGTRLAGDEGYGVTVIEITALGDRLVLAKRISHKGEPVEQRESSWTLSCRDWKEVPS
;
A
#
# COMPACT_ATOMS: atom_id res chain seq x y z
N MET A 1 6.87 30.49 42.26
CA MET A 1 5.56 29.90 41.91
C MET A 1 5.30 30.17 40.44
N SER A 2 5.37 29.13 39.60
CA SER A 2 4.27 28.66 38.74
C SER A 2 4.84 27.81 37.60
N VAL A 3 4.23 26.64 37.50
CA VAL A 3 4.61 25.48 36.71
C VAL A 3 3.91 25.49 35.34
N ASP A 4 4.62 24.92 34.36
CA ASP A 4 4.19 24.28 33.10
C ASP A 4 3.29 25.01 32.09
N PRO A 5 3.67 24.97 30.80
CA PRO A 5 2.77 24.57 29.74
C PRO A 5 2.92 23.06 29.50
N THR A 6 1.87 22.33 29.85
CA THR A 6 1.67 20.91 29.56
C THR A 6 2.14 20.50 28.17
N THR A 7 3.11 19.59 28.15
CA THR A 7 3.43 18.70 27.03
C THR A 7 2.14 18.14 26.43
N SER A 8 1.70 18.70 25.30
CA SER A 8 0.74 18.02 24.44
C SER A 8 1.50 16.89 23.76
N ALA A 9 1.14 15.66 24.09
CA ALA A 9 1.77 14.46 23.58
C ALA A 9 1.91 14.54 22.06
N ASP A 10 3.16 14.56 21.61
CA ASP A 10 3.55 14.30 20.23
C ASP A 10 2.97 12.95 19.84
N ARG A 11 1.82 13.01 19.18
CA ARG A 11 1.21 11.83 18.56
C ARG A 11 2.07 11.58 17.34
N THR A 12 3.15 10.84 17.53
CA THR A 12 4.12 10.44 16.50
C THR A 12 3.37 9.59 15.49
N THR A 13 2.72 10.27 14.56
CA THR A 13 2.11 9.66 13.40
C THR A 13 3.32 9.27 12.58
N THR A 14 3.66 7.97 12.54
CA THR A 14 4.68 7.45 11.63
C THR A 14 4.42 8.03 10.25
N THR A 15 5.15 9.10 9.91
CA THR A 15 5.05 9.77 8.63
C THR A 15 5.48 8.75 7.61
N ARG A 16 4.50 8.13 6.94
CA ARG A 16 4.80 7.41 5.70
C ARG A 16 5.45 8.47 4.79
N PRO A 17 6.58 8.17 4.13
CA PRO A 17 7.26 9.17 3.29
C PRO A 17 6.42 9.61 2.07
N TRP A 18 5.20 9.07 1.92
CA TRP A 18 4.27 9.33 0.83
C TRP A 18 2.93 9.77 1.40
N ASP A 19 2.31 10.76 0.77
CA ASP A 19 1.02 11.31 1.18
C ASP A 19 -0.16 10.38 0.87
N ASN A 20 -0.01 9.48 -0.13
CA ASN A 20 -1.04 8.51 -0.53
C ASN A 20 -0.46 7.30 -1.31
N ASP A 21 -1.33 6.34 -1.64
CA ASP A 21 -0.95 5.08 -2.30
C ASP A 21 -0.41 5.28 -3.73
N ALA A 22 -0.97 6.23 -4.48
CA ALA A 22 -0.49 6.53 -5.83
C ALA A 22 0.92 7.14 -5.80
N ASP A 23 1.21 8.00 -4.83
CA ASP A 23 2.55 8.58 -4.64
C ASP A 23 3.56 7.52 -4.19
N ALA A 24 3.15 6.57 -3.35
CA ALA A 24 3.98 5.43 -2.99
C ALA A 24 4.36 4.59 -4.22
N CYS A 25 3.42 4.36 -5.15
CA CYS A 25 3.72 3.71 -6.42
C CYS A 25 4.73 4.51 -7.26
N ARG A 26 4.47 5.81 -7.46
CA ARG A 26 5.31 6.70 -8.27
C ARG A 26 6.74 6.73 -7.76
N ALA A 27 6.93 6.89 -6.45
CA ALA A 27 8.25 6.96 -5.84
C ALA A 27 9.04 5.64 -5.94
N ARG A 28 8.35 4.50 -6.04
CA ARG A 28 8.96 3.17 -6.20
C ARG A 28 9.11 2.74 -7.66
N GLY A 29 8.64 3.56 -8.60
CA GLY A 29 8.64 3.23 -10.03
C GLY A 29 7.58 2.19 -10.44
N TRP A 30 6.63 1.87 -9.56
CA TRP A 30 5.55 0.94 -9.86
C TRP A 30 4.51 1.61 -10.76
N ARG A 31 4.03 0.87 -11.77
CA ARG A 31 3.15 1.38 -12.83
C ARG A 31 2.10 0.34 -13.22
N PRO A 32 1.09 0.69 -14.04
CA PRO A 32 0.20 -0.33 -14.61
C PRO A 32 0.98 -1.49 -15.25
N GLY A 33 0.58 -2.72 -14.94
CA GLY A 33 1.27 -3.96 -15.27
C GLY A 33 2.27 -4.46 -14.22
N THR A 34 2.70 -3.62 -13.27
CA THR A 34 3.55 -4.07 -12.16
C THR A 34 2.77 -5.01 -11.25
N ARG A 35 3.38 -6.16 -10.91
CA ARG A 35 2.82 -7.10 -9.94
C ARG A 35 3.47 -6.92 -8.59
N LEU A 36 2.64 -6.86 -7.55
CA LEU A 36 3.08 -6.66 -6.17
C LEU A 36 2.63 -7.85 -5.32
N ALA A 37 3.56 -8.40 -4.54
CA ALA A 37 3.29 -9.39 -3.52
C ALA A 37 3.33 -8.75 -2.13
N GLY A 38 2.34 -9.04 -1.29
CA GLY A 38 2.26 -8.56 0.08
C GLY A 38 1.51 -9.55 0.98
N ASP A 39 1.83 -9.56 2.27
CA ASP A 39 1.23 -10.45 3.28
C ASP A 39 0.83 -9.66 4.53
N GLU A 40 -0.39 -9.90 5.05
CA GLU A 40 -0.90 -9.32 6.31
C GLU A 40 -0.96 -10.36 7.45
N GLY A 41 -0.27 -11.48 7.31
CA GLY A 41 -0.36 -12.62 8.23
C GLY A 41 -1.47 -13.62 7.88
N TYR A 42 -2.12 -13.44 6.73
CA TYR A 42 -3.12 -14.37 6.19
C TYR A 42 -2.68 -15.03 4.88
N GLY A 43 -1.40 -14.91 4.53
CA GLY A 43 -0.81 -15.49 3.33
C GLY A 43 -0.64 -14.48 2.21
N VAL A 44 0.35 -14.76 1.37
CA VAL A 44 0.78 -13.89 0.28
C VAL A 44 -0.37 -13.62 -0.69
N THR A 45 -0.60 -12.35 -0.95
CA THR A 45 -1.51 -11.84 -1.97
C THR A 45 -0.69 -11.21 -3.07
N VAL A 46 -0.94 -11.60 -4.32
CA VAL A 46 -0.35 -10.95 -5.48
C VAL A 46 -1.43 -10.11 -6.17
N ILE A 47 -1.13 -8.85 -6.41
CA ILE A 47 -1.97 -7.93 -7.19
C ILE A 47 -1.22 -7.44 -8.42
N GLU A 48 -1.94 -7.10 -9.48
CA GLU A 48 -1.39 -6.40 -10.65
C GLU A 48 -2.01 -5.01 -10.71
N ILE A 49 -1.18 -3.98 -10.69
CA ILE A 49 -1.63 -2.59 -10.84
C ILE A 49 -2.23 -2.43 -12.22
N THR A 50 -3.41 -1.84 -12.29
CA THR A 50 -4.11 -1.58 -13.55
C THR A 50 -4.25 -0.09 -13.84
N ALA A 51 -4.35 0.75 -12.81
CA ALA A 51 -4.32 2.21 -12.96
C ALA A 51 -3.76 2.92 -11.72
N LEU A 52 -3.09 4.05 -11.94
CA LEU A 52 -2.71 5.00 -10.89
C LEU A 52 -3.55 6.27 -11.05
N GLY A 53 -4.42 6.54 -10.10
CA GLY A 53 -5.17 7.79 -10.02
C GLY A 53 -4.35 8.89 -9.37
N ASP A 54 -5.02 9.99 -8.99
CA ASP A 54 -4.38 11.09 -8.26
C ASP A 54 -3.85 10.62 -6.90
N ARG A 55 -4.72 9.99 -6.10
CA ARG A 55 -4.42 9.51 -4.74
C ARG A 55 -4.51 7.99 -4.55
N LEU A 56 -5.29 7.31 -5.38
CA LEU A 56 -5.63 5.90 -5.23
C LEU A 56 -4.97 5.07 -6.33
N VAL A 57 -4.73 3.79 -6.04
CA VAL A 57 -4.33 2.77 -7.01
C VAL A 57 -5.48 1.80 -7.25
N LEU A 58 -5.71 1.48 -8.52
CA LEU A 58 -6.55 0.37 -8.93
C LEU A 58 -5.67 -0.83 -9.27
N ALA A 59 -6.10 -2.00 -8.82
CA ALA A 59 -5.43 -3.25 -9.09
C ALA A 59 -6.43 -4.41 -9.11
N LYS A 60 -6.06 -5.49 -9.80
CA LYS A 60 -6.75 -6.78 -9.70
C LYS A 60 -5.92 -7.74 -8.88
N ARG A 61 -6.58 -8.59 -8.11
CA ARG A 61 -5.92 -9.71 -7.42
C ARG A 61 -5.60 -10.78 -8.45
N ILE A 62 -4.36 -11.27 -8.45
CA ILE A 62 -3.89 -12.36 -9.30
C ILE A 62 -3.95 -13.68 -8.54
N SER A 63 -3.49 -13.67 -7.28
CA SER A 63 -3.50 -14.85 -6.43
C SER A 63 -3.59 -14.49 -4.94
N HIS A 64 -4.01 -15.47 -4.15
CA HIS A 64 -3.99 -15.41 -2.69
C HIS A 64 -3.67 -16.79 -2.14
N LYS A 65 -2.69 -16.88 -1.23
CA LYS A 65 -2.16 -18.16 -0.70
C LYS A 65 -1.67 -19.12 -1.81
N GLY A 66 -1.13 -18.56 -2.89
CA GLY A 66 -0.65 -19.33 -4.04
C GLY A 66 -1.76 -19.74 -5.02
N GLU A 67 -3.03 -19.63 -4.64
CA GLU A 67 -4.15 -19.98 -5.50
C GLU A 67 -4.54 -18.81 -6.40
N PRO A 68 -4.76 -19.01 -7.71
CA PRO A 68 -5.28 -17.99 -8.60
C PRO A 68 -6.65 -17.48 -8.13
N VAL A 69 -6.87 -16.17 -8.23
CA VAL A 69 -8.16 -15.56 -7.90
C VAL A 69 -8.59 -14.67 -9.06
N GLU A 70 -9.78 -14.90 -9.61
CA GLU A 70 -10.39 -13.98 -10.56
C GLU A 70 -11.21 -12.92 -9.82
N GLN A 71 -10.54 -11.83 -9.45
CA GLN A 71 -11.21 -10.67 -8.85
C GLN A 71 -11.26 -9.51 -9.84
N ARG A 72 -12.41 -8.82 -9.89
CA ARG A 72 -12.51 -7.54 -10.61
C ARG A 72 -11.54 -6.52 -10.02
N GLU A 73 -11.14 -5.58 -10.85
CA GLU A 73 -10.38 -4.41 -10.42
C GLU A 73 -11.09 -3.69 -9.27
N SER A 74 -10.31 -3.30 -8.26
CA SER A 74 -10.77 -2.51 -7.12
C SER A 74 -9.69 -1.54 -6.65
N SER A 75 -10.06 -0.58 -5.81
CA SER A 75 -9.08 0.25 -5.10
C SER A 75 -8.29 -0.57 -4.08
N TRP A 76 -7.00 -0.32 -3.96
CA TRP A 76 -6.13 -0.99 -2.98
C TRP A 76 -5.37 0.02 -2.13
N THR A 77 -5.17 -0.35 -0.85
CA THR A 77 -4.32 0.38 0.07
C THR A 77 -2.98 -0.33 0.19
N LEU A 78 -1.90 0.40 -0.05
CA LEU A 78 -0.54 -0.15 -0.06
C LEU A 78 0.12 -0.12 1.31
N SER A 79 -0.53 0.48 2.29
CA SER A 79 0.11 0.71 3.57
C SER A 79 0.01 -0.40 4.60
N CYS A 80 -0.86 -1.36 4.36
CA CYS A 80 -1.14 -2.42 5.32
C CYS A 80 -0.21 -3.62 5.15
N ARG A 81 0.58 -3.66 4.06
CA ARG A 81 1.48 -4.75 3.69
C ARG A 81 2.81 -4.18 3.24
N ASP A 82 3.89 -4.93 3.49
CA ASP A 82 5.18 -4.67 2.86
C ASP A 82 5.19 -5.20 1.42
N TRP A 83 4.67 -4.40 0.50
CA TRP A 83 4.60 -4.75 -0.90
C TRP A 83 5.98 -4.80 -1.55
N LYS A 84 6.21 -5.85 -2.34
CA LYS A 84 7.41 -6.02 -3.16
C LYS A 84 7.01 -6.35 -4.60
N GLU A 85 7.72 -5.75 -5.55
CA GLU A 85 7.56 -6.11 -6.95
C GLU A 85 7.98 -7.56 -7.19
N VAL A 86 7.19 -8.27 -8.00
CA VAL A 86 7.46 -9.65 -8.41
C VAL A 86 7.37 -9.79 -9.93
N PRO A 87 8.09 -10.74 -10.54
CA PRO A 87 7.99 -11.00 -11.97
C PRO A 87 6.55 -11.35 -12.42
N SER A 88 6.24 -10.97 -13.65
CA SER A 88 5.04 -11.36 -14.37
C SER A 88 5.10 -12.80 -14.88
#